data_AF-A0A2V9XN50-F1
#
_entry.id   AF-A0A2V9XN50-F1
#
_cell.length_a   1.000
_cell.length_b   1.000
_cell.length_c   1.000
_cell.angle_alpha   90.00
_cell.angle_beta   90.00
_cell.angle_gamma   90.00
#
_symmetry.space_group_name_H-M   'P 1'
#
loop_
_entity.id
_entity.type
_entity.pdbx_description
1 polymer ?
#
loop_
_entity_poly.entity_id
_entity_poly.type
_entity_poly.pdbx_seq_one_letter_code
_entity_poly.pdbx_strand_id
1 'polypeptide(L)'
;MRRSVTQWCLAVIVSVLPFVILEAADNPFHGAPASAKTTKNPLAGQQAAIDAGKTVYARNCLSCHGKTLKGTGNVPSLIDGKLKGVTEGEIFWFVTKGDKDNGMPSWAFMPEEKRWQVVSYLEAVLSGKATVAGSSAAPAAASSKSELKDASPNAPFTDYRYEKPGTVRKISVSDLPKPFTTQSAENGADVVSRPENAWPVAPAGFKVELFATGLENPRLLRTAPNGDVFLAESEAGRIRVFRGVTSDGKAEQSAIFASGLKRPYGIAFYPVGPDPQWVYIGNTNEVVRFAYHNGDLKASGGPEHVADLPNGGGHWTRALDFSKDGKKLFVAVGSASNVDDPDTHPGEKDRADILVCDPANCALSVYAYGIRNAGGGIRVSPQTGELWCSVNERDALGDNLVPDYITHVVEGGFYGWPWWYMGAHQDPRHEGKHPELKDKAIVPDVLLQPHNASLEFAFYEADKFPAEYKGDIFASEHGSWNKATRVGYEVIRVPLHQTGHASGEYEDFLTGFVLPSGQVWGRPVGITLAPDGSLLVSDDGSNSIWRVSYTGK
;
A
#
# COMPACT_ATOMS: atom_id res chain seq x y z
N MET A 1 -51.12 35.34 76.28
CA MET A 1 -49.99 34.86 77.09
C MET A 1 -48.71 35.02 76.27
N ARG A 2 -47.92 36.07 76.52
CA ARG A 2 -46.66 36.36 75.83
C ARG A 2 -45.52 35.66 76.58
N ARG A 3 -44.67 34.90 75.88
CA ARG A 3 -43.44 34.30 76.44
C ARG A 3 -42.21 35.02 75.89
N SER A 4 -41.36 35.37 76.85
CA SER A 4 -40.02 35.97 76.78
C SER A 4 -39.08 35.23 75.82
N VAL A 5 -38.27 35.99 75.07
CA VAL A 5 -37.07 35.53 74.37
C VAL A 5 -35.88 35.97 75.21
N THR A 6 -35.03 35.03 75.63
CA THR A 6 -33.79 35.30 76.37
C THR A 6 -32.60 34.85 75.52
N GLN A 7 -31.66 35.78 75.41
CA GLN A 7 -30.48 35.81 74.56
C GLN A 7 -29.33 35.01 75.22
N TRP A 8 -28.66 34.15 74.46
CA TRP A 8 -27.40 33.51 74.88
C TRP A 8 -26.32 33.77 73.83
N CYS A 9 -25.23 34.40 74.28
CA CYS A 9 -24.01 34.65 73.54
C CYS A 9 -23.21 33.34 73.38
N LEU A 10 -22.68 33.07 72.19
CA LEU A 10 -21.60 32.10 72.01
C LEU A 10 -20.42 32.76 71.31
N ALA A 11 -19.24 32.61 71.92
CA ALA A 11 -17.97 33.16 71.51
C ALA A 11 -17.44 32.49 70.23
N VAL A 12 -16.84 33.30 69.35
CA VAL A 12 -16.16 32.88 68.13
C VAL A 12 -14.74 32.43 68.48
N ILE A 13 -14.45 31.14 68.28
CA ILE A 13 -13.09 30.58 68.30
C ILE A 13 -12.59 30.58 66.85
N VAL A 14 -11.55 31.35 66.56
CA VAL A 14 -10.83 31.33 65.28
C VAL A 14 -9.86 30.17 65.30
N SER A 15 -10.16 29.11 64.56
CA SER A 15 -9.24 27.99 64.29
C SER A 15 -8.37 28.32 63.07
N VAL A 16 -7.06 28.43 63.28
CA VAL A 16 -6.06 28.50 62.22
C VAL A 16 -5.84 27.08 61.72
N LEU A 17 -6.38 26.74 60.55
CA LEU A 17 -6.09 25.49 59.83
C LEU A 17 -4.73 25.62 59.11
N PRO A 18 -3.84 24.62 59.18
CA PRO A 18 -2.61 24.62 58.42
C PRO A 18 -2.93 24.42 56.93
N PHE A 19 -2.34 25.29 56.09
CA PHE A 19 -2.27 25.09 54.64
C PHE A 19 -1.51 23.79 54.36
N VAL A 20 -2.24 22.73 54.01
CA VAL A 20 -1.65 21.58 53.33
C VAL A 20 -1.34 22.04 51.92
N ILE A 21 -0.05 22.20 51.61
CA ILE A 21 0.40 22.28 50.22
C ILE A 21 0.08 20.90 49.63
N LEU A 22 -0.97 20.83 48.84
CA LEU A 22 -1.23 19.69 47.98
C LEU A 22 -0.08 19.67 46.96
N GLU A 23 0.89 18.77 47.12
CA GLU A 23 1.77 18.41 46.01
C GLU A 23 0.86 17.99 44.84
N ALA A 24 1.10 18.59 43.68
CA ALA A 24 0.41 18.20 42.47
C ALA A 24 0.64 16.70 42.26
N ALA A 25 -0.45 15.91 42.26
CA ALA A 25 -0.37 14.51 41.89
C ALA A 25 0.19 14.44 40.47
N ASP A 26 1.38 13.84 40.31
CA ASP A 26 1.96 13.44 39.04
C ASP A 26 0.91 12.63 38.27
N ASN A 27 0.27 13.26 37.29
CA ASN A 27 -0.71 12.56 36.48
C ASN A 27 0.06 11.53 35.62
N PRO A 28 -0.16 10.22 35.79
CA PRO A 28 0.63 9.20 35.09
C PRO A 28 0.42 9.31 33.58
N PHE A 29 1.49 9.18 32.81
CA PHE A 29 1.45 9.26 31.35
C PHE A 29 0.43 8.24 30.80
N HIS A 30 -0.70 8.75 30.28
CA HIS A 30 -1.83 7.95 29.79
C HIS A 30 -2.30 6.83 30.74
N GLY A 31 -2.23 7.05 32.07
CA GLY A 31 -2.67 6.05 33.04
C GLY A 31 -1.68 4.89 33.26
N ALA A 32 -0.42 5.04 32.84
CA ALA A 32 0.61 4.03 33.09
C ALA A 32 0.76 3.73 34.61
N PRO A 33 0.87 2.45 35.00
CA PRO A 33 1.03 2.08 36.41
C PRO A 33 2.37 2.57 36.95
N ALA A 34 2.47 2.77 38.27
CA ALA A 34 3.70 3.21 38.93
C ALA A 34 4.91 2.29 38.65
N SER A 35 4.68 1.00 38.39
CA SER A 35 5.72 0.05 37.97
C SER A 35 6.33 0.37 36.60
N ALA A 36 5.59 1.02 35.70
CA ALA A 36 6.11 1.43 34.41
C ALA A 36 7.20 2.51 34.55
N LYS A 37 7.05 3.45 35.48
CA LYS A 37 8.04 4.52 35.76
C LYS A 37 9.42 3.99 36.14
N THR A 38 9.48 2.82 36.79
CA THR A 38 10.74 2.21 37.24
C THR A 38 11.28 1.15 36.29
N THR A 39 10.51 0.78 35.26
CA THR A 39 10.92 -0.22 34.27
C THR A 39 12.00 0.36 33.36
N LYS A 40 13.11 -0.36 33.22
CA LYS A 40 14.27 0.03 32.40
C LYS A 40 14.25 -0.63 31.04
N ASN A 41 14.67 0.09 30.01
CA ASN A 41 14.82 -0.46 28.67
C ASN A 41 16.05 -1.39 28.64
N PRO A 42 15.88 -2.72 28.47
CA PRO A 42 17.01 -3.66 28.43
C PRO A 42 17.89 -3.47 27.18
N LEU A 43 17.40 -2.74 26.18
CA LEU A 43 18.07 -2.45 24.92
C LEU A 43 18.61 -1.01 24.83
N ALA A 44 18.62 -0.28 25.95
CA ALA A 44 19.05 1.11 25.98
C ALA A 44 20.47 1.28 25.40
N GLY A 45 20.61 2.22 24.47
CA GLY A 45 21.91 2.58 23.87
C GLY A 45 22.51 1.55 22.91
N GLN A 46 21.83 0.43 22.62
CA GLN A 46 22.32 -0.56 21.66
C GLN A 46 21.99 -0.14 20.22
N GLN A 47 23.01 0.08 19.38
CA GLN A 47 22.80 0.55 18.00
C GLN A 47 21.96 -0.43 17.17
N ALA A 48 22.21 -1.73 17.30
CA ALA A 48 21.42 -2.76 16.60
C ALA A 48 19.93 -2.71 16.98
N ALA A 49 19.61 -2.41 18.25
CA ALA A 49 18.23 -2.26 18.70
C ALA A 49 17.57 -0.98 18.19
N ILE A 50 18.34 0.11 18.05
CA ILE A 50 17.87 1.36 17.44
C ILE A 50 17.54 1.14 15.96
N ASP A 51 18.41 0.45 15.23
CA ASP A 51 18.22 0.17 13.79
C ASP A 51 17.04 -0.78 13.56
N ALA A 52 16.93 -1.84 14.37
CA ALA A 52 15.76 -2.72 14.36
C ALA A 52 14.48 -1.96 14.72
N GLY A 53 14.54 -1.10 15.74
CA GLY A 53 13.45 -0.26 16.21
C GLY A 53 12.92 0.70 15.16
N LYS A 54 13.81 1.31 14.38
CA LYS A 54 13.45 2.15 13.22
C LYS A 54 12.61 1.37 12.21
N THR A 55 12.99 0.12 11.93
CA THR A 55 12.26 -0.75 10.99
C THR A 55 10.89 -1.14 11.54
N VAL A 56 10.81 -1.50 12.83
CA VAL A 56 9.54 -1.80 13.50
C VAL A 56 8.63 -0.58 13.51
N TYR A 57 9.17 0.61 13.81
CA TYR A 57 8.44 1.88 13.74
C TYR A 57 7.92 2.17 12.33
N ALA A 58 8.76 2.02 11.30
CA ALA A 58 8.40 2.28 9.91
C ALA A 58 7.22 1.41 9.44
N ARG A 59 7.16 0.16 9.90
CA ARG A 59 6.10 -0.79 9.51
C ARG A 59 4.79 -0.58 10.26
N ASN A 60 4.86 -0.17 11.54
CA ASN A 60 3.72 -0.26 12.46
C ASN A 60 3.22 1.10 12.97
N CYS A 61 4.09 2.09 13.06
CA CYS A 61 3.80 3.36 13.72
C CYS A 61 3.83 4.55 12.75
N LEU A 62 4.55 4.42 11.63
CA LEU A 62 4.77 5.50 10.65
C LEU A 62 3.48 6.02 10.04
N SER A 63 2.50 5.17 9.77
CA SER A 63 1.23 5.58 9.17
C SER A 63 0.46 6.61 10.01
N CYS A 64 0.70 6.66 11.32
CA CYS A 64 0.05 7.58 12.26
C CYS A 64 1.00 8.66 12.78
N HIS A 65 2.27 8.32 13.02
CA HIS A 65 3.23 9.26 13.61
C HIS A 65 4.13 9.95 12.58
N GLY A 66 4.06 9.56 11.31
CA GLY A 66 4.76 10.15 10.18
C GLY A 66 6.27 9.86 10.15
N LYS A 67 6.89 9.96 8.97
CA LYS A 67 8.34 9.72 8.77
C LYS A 67 9.23 10.63 9.64
N THR A 68 8.72 11.79 10.04
CA THR A 68 9.40 12.80 10.86
C THR A 68 9.01 12.73 12.33
N LEU A 69 8.23 11.73 12.77
CA LEU A 69 7.69 11.61 14.14
C LEU A 69 6.81 12.79 14.58
N LYS A 70 6.39 13.67 13.66
CA LYS A 70 5.57 14.85 13.96
C LYS A 70 4.07 14.57 14.08
N GLY A 71 3.64 13.33 13.87
CA GLY A 71 2.22 12.99 13.82
C GLY A 71 1.59 13.27 12.46
N THR A 72 0.50 12.59 12.14
CA THR A 72 -0.34 12.83 10.96
C THR A 72 -1.73 13.28 11.39
N GLY A 73 -2.18 14.44 10.91
CA GLY A 73 -3.51 14.98 11.24
C GLY A 73 -3.68 15.22 12.75
N ASN A 74 -4.60 14.47 13.39
CA ASN A 74 -4.89 14.58 14.82
C ASN A 74 -3.98 13.71 15.71
N VAL A 75 -3.10 12.89 15.12
CA VAL A 75 -2.17 12.03 15.88
C VAL A 75 -1.03 12.90 16.43
N PRO A 76 -0.69 12.79 17.72
CA PRO A 76 0.30 13.66 18.34
C PRO A 76 1.72 13.43 17.80
N SER A 77 2.47 14.53 17.71
CA SER A 77 3.92 14.53 17.56
C SER A 77 4.59 13.82 18.73
N LEU A 78 5.55 12.96 18.41
CA LEU A 78 6.40 12.27 19.37
C LEU A 78 7.67 13.08 19.69
N ILE A 79 8.01 14.09 18.88
CA ILE A 79 9.27 14.85 19.02
C ILE A 79 9.10 16.29 19.50
N ASP A 80 7.88 16.85 19.49
CA ASP A 80 7.63 18.26 19.90
C ASP A 80 7.46 18.42 21.43
N GLY A 81 8.24 17.67 22.21
CA GLY A 81 8.28 17.79 23.67
C GLY A 81 7.11 17.16 24.43
N LYS A 82 6.13 16.53 23.76
CA LYS A 82 5.02 15.81 24.41
C LYS A 82 5.48 14.60 25.24
N LEU A 83 6.65 14.04 24.93
CA LEU A 83 7.27 12.97 25.70
C LEU A 83 8.30 13.48 26.73
N LYS A 84 8.40 14.80 26.94
CA LYS A 84 9.35 15.36 27.91
C LYS A 84 8.97 14.93 29.32
N GLY A 85 9.88 14.27 30.02
CA GLY A 85 9.67 13.77 31.38
C GLY A 85 8.95 12.43 31.47
N VAL A 86 8.58 11.84 30.33
CA VAL A 86 8.01 10.49 30.27
C VAL A 86 9.15 9.47 30.26
N THR A 87 9.06 8.45 31.09
CA THR A 87 10.10 7.40 31.19
C THR A 87 9.97 6.37 30.06
N GLU A 88 11.09 5.71 29.75
CA GLU A 88 11.16 4.62 28.76
C GLU A 88 10.14 3.50 29.02
N GLY A 89 9.94 3.13 30.29
CA GLY A 89 8.96 2.13 30.71
C GLY A 89 7.50 2.59 30.57
N GLU A 90 7.22 3.89 30.74
CA GLU A 90 5.90 4.45 30.46
C GLU A 90 5.60 4.44 28.95
N ILE A 91 6.58 4.78 28.11
CA ILE A 91 6.44 4.69 26.65
C ILE A 91 6.22 3.23 26.23
N PHE A 92 7.02 2.30 26.75
CA PHE A 92 6.87 0.87 26.49
C PHE A 92 5.48 0.36 26.88
N TRP A 93 5.01 0.73 28.07
CA TRP A 93 3.67 0.36 28.53
C TRP A 93 2.59 0.90 27.59
N PHE A 94 2.71 2.16 27.17
CA PHE A 94 1.72 2.79 26.30
C PHE A 94 1.72 2.19 24.89
N VAL A 95 2.89 1.91 24.31
CA VAL A 95 3.01 1.14 23.05
C VAL A 95 2.37 -0.24 23.22
N THR A 96 2.58 -0.89 24.35
CA THR A 96 2.01 -2.22 24.60
C THR A 96 0.49 -2.20 24.67
N LYS A 97 -0.09 -1.26 25.44
CA LYS A 97 -1.52 -1.21 25.70
C LYS A 97 -2.31 -0.49 24.62
N GLY A 98 -1.69 0.48 23.95
CA GLY A 98 -2.37 1.40 23.04
C GLY A 98 -3.40 2.26 23.77
N ASP A 99 -4.17 2.99 22.96
CA ASP A 99 -5.33 3.77 23.36
C ASP A 99 -6.37 3.60 22.26
N LYS A 100 -7.09 2.47 22.32
CA LYS A 100 -8.01 2.04 21.25
C LYS A 100 -9.15 3.05 21.04
N ASP A 101 -9.58 3.71 22.10
CA ASP A 101 -10.67 4.70 22.08
C ASP A 101 -10.24 5.98 21.35
N ASN A 102 -8.94 6.29 21.36
CA ASN A 102 -8.35 7.42 20.64
C ASN A 102 -7.53 7.00 19.42
N GLY A 103 -7.73 5.78 18.91
CA GLY A 103 -7.18 5.31 17.65
C GLY A 103 -5.73 4.83 17.68
N MET A 104 -5.09 4.68 18.85
CA MET A 104 -3.77 4.06 18.97
C MET A 104 -3.91 2.54 19.21
N PRO A 105 -3.44 1.68 18.28
CA PRO A 105 -3.52 0.23 18.44
C PRO A 105 -2.69 -0.28 19.63
N SER A 106 -3.09 -1.44 20.17
CA SER A 106 -2.28 -2.19 21.14
C SER A 106 -1.25 -3.04 20.38
N TRP A 107 0.01 -2.94 20.77
CA TRP A 107 1.08 -3.77 20.21
C TRP A 107 1.44 -4.97 21.10
N ALA A 108 0.57 -5.37 22.02
CA ALA A 108 0.82 -6.49 22.94
C ALA A 108 1.05 -7.84 22.22
N PHE A 109 0.55 -8.00 21.01
CA PHE A 109 0.79 -9.18 20.16
C PHE A 109 2.24 -9.27 19.66
N MET A 110 2.97 -8.14 19.66
CA MET A 110 4.36 -8.07 19.22
C MET A 110 5.30 -8.55 20.34
N PRO A 111 6.35 -9.33 20.02
CA PRO A 111 7.37 -9.72 20.98
C PRO A 111 7.89 -8.52 21.77
N GLU A 112 8.08 -8.71 23.08
CA GLU A 112 8.54 -7.66 23.98
C GLU A 112 9.83 -6.98 23.52
N GLU A 113 10.78 -7.77 23.00
CA GLU A 113 12.03 -7.25 22.43
C GLU A 113 11.76 -6.23 21.30
N LYS A 114 10.87 -6.55 20.34
CA LYS A 114 10.54 -5.64 19.24
C LYS A 114 9.86 -4.35 19.73
N ARG A 115 9.06 -4.43 20.80
CA ARG A 115 8.48 -3.23 21.44
C ARG A 115 9.56 -2.38 22.11
N TRP A 116 10.52 -2.98 22.80
CA TRP A 116 11.67 -2.27 23.37
C TRP A 116 12.56 -1.64 22.30
N GLN A 117 12.76 -2.31 21.16
CA GLN A 117 13.49 -1.74 20.02
C GLN A 117 12.83 -0.43 19.54
N VAL A 118 11.50 -0.37 19.43
CA VAL A 118 10.78 0.89 19.10
C VAL A 118 11.07 1.99 20.12
N VAL A 119 11.07 1.66 21.42
CA VAL A 119 11.41 2.62 22.48
C VAL A 119 12.85 3.10 22.33
N SER A 120 13.82 2.20 22.13
CA SER A 120 15.22 2.56 21.88
C SER A 120 15.38 3.50 20.68
N TYR A 121 14.62 3.28 19.60
CA TYR A 121 14.62 4.17 18.45
C TYR A 121 14.08 5.57 18.79
N LEU A 122 12.94 5.65 19.48
CA LEU A 122 12.35 6.93 19.91
C LEU A 122 13.29 7.70 20.84
N GLU A 123 13.93 7.02 21.79
CA GLU A 123 14.92 7.62 22.69
C GLU A 123 16.14 8.15 21.94
N ALA A 124 16.66 7.39 20.98
CA ALA A 124 17.78 7.80 20.17
C ALA A 124 17.43 9.08 19.37
N VAL A 125 16.21 9.16 18.84
CA VAL A 125 15.74 10.37 18.16
C VAL A 125 15.59 11.56 19.11
N LEU A 126 14.90 11.36 20.24
CA LEU A 126 14.64 12.42 21.23
C LEU A 126 15.93 12.99 21.84
N SER A 127 16.95 12.15 21.99
CA SER A 127 18.27 12.54 22.49
C SER A 127 19.21 13.09 21.39
N GLY A 128 18.75 13.19 20.14
CA GLY A 128 19.55 13.67 19.01
C GLY A 128 20.65 12.69 18.55
N LYS A 129 20.63 11.45 19.05
CA LYS A 129 21.57 10.37 18.67
C LYS A 129 21.15 9.61 17.41
N ALA A 130 19.89 9.73 17.01
CA ALA A 130 19.38 9.25 15.73
C ALA A 130 18.66 10.40 15.01
N THR A 131 18.84 10.50 13.70
CA THR A 131 18.18 11.52 12.89
C THR A 131 16.83 11.02 12.38
N VAL A 132 15.82 11.88 12.48
CA VAL A 132 14.52 11.63 11.84
C VAL A 132 14.65 11.91 10.35
N ALA A 133 14.02 11.09 9.52
CA ALA A 133 14.03 11.29 8.08
C ALA A 133 13.30 12.60 7.74
N GLY A 134 14.06 13.67 7.47
CA GLY A 134 13.53 14.94 6.96
C GLY A 134 14.07 16.26 7.55
N SER A 135 15.03 16.30 8.48
CA SER A 135 15.51 17.60 9.03
C SER A 135 16.85 18.14 8.49
N SER A 136 17.53 17.43 7.60
CA SER A 136 18.63 17.98 6.81
C SER A 136 18.71 17.17 5.53
N ALA A 137 19.22 17.77 4.45
CA ALA A 137 19.57 17.03 3.25
C ALA A 137 20.28 15.75 3.69
N ALA A 138 19.65 14.60 3.41
CA ALA A 138 20.24 13.32 3.76
C ALA A 138 21.68 13.34 3.26
N PRO A 139 22.68 12.99 4.10
CA PRO A 139 24.02 12.81 3.56
C PRO A 139 23.85 11.80 2.42
N ALA A 140 24.37 12.15 1.24
CA ALA A 140 24.37 11.26 0.09
C ALA A 140 24.83 9.89 0.58
N ALA A 141 23.91 8.92 0.61
CA ALA A 141 24.22 7.63 1.18
C ALA A 141 25.34 7.04 0.32
N ALA A 142 26.52 6.86 0.91
CA ALA A 142 27.54 6.04 0.31
C ALA A 142 26.93 4.65 0.16
N SER A 143 26.58 4.28 -1.07
CA SER A 143 26.12 2.95 -1.44
C SER A 143 27.10 1.95 -0.82
N SER A 144 26.64 1.07 0.08
CA SER A 144 27.44 -0.11 0.41
C SER A 144 27.56 -0.90 -0.90
N LYS A 145 28.73 -0.85 -1.55
CA LYS A 145 28.96 -1.50 -2.85
C LYS A 145 29.07 -3.03 -2.75
N SER A 146 28.86 -3.62 -1.57
CA SER A 146 28.95 -5.06 -1.41
C SER A 146 27.72 -5.73 -2.03
N GLU A 147 27.94 -6.47 -3.11
CA GLU A 147 26.91 -7.31 -3.73
C GLU A 147 26.43 -8.39 -2.76
N LEU A 148 25.12 -8.66 -2.76
CA LEU A 148 24.56 -9.82 -2.06
C LEU A 148 25.07 -11.12 -2.68
N LYS A 149 25.63 -12.00 -1.83
CA LYS A 149 26.30 -13.25 -2.25
C LYS A 149 25.44 -14.51 -2.07
N ASP A 150 24.12 -14.35 -1.99
CA ASP A 150 23.19 -15.48 -1.87
C ASP A 150 23.31 -16.42 -3.07
N ALA A 151 22.93 -17.69 -2.91
CA ALA A 151 22.89 -18.63 -4.02
C ALA A 151 21.97 -18.13 -5.14
N SER A 152 22.29 -18.49 -6.38
CA SER A 152 21.42 -18.22 -7.53
C SER A 152 20.07 -18.93 -7.36
N PRO A 153 18.97 -18.31 -7.78
CA PRO A 153 17.66 -18.94 -7.72
C PRO A 153 17.54 -20.04 -8.78
N ASN A 154 16.71 -21.05 -8.50
CA ASN A 154 16.39 -22.10 -9.45
C ASN A 154 15.18 -21.70 -10.30
N ALA A 155 15.31 -21.80 -11.63
CA ALA A 155 14.21 -21.58 -12.55
C ALA A 155 13.00 -22.50 -12.24
N PRO A 156 11.75 -22.03 -12.47
CA PRO A 156 11.38 -20.74 -13.07
C PRO A 156 11.40 -19.57 -12.07
N PHE A 157 11.77 -19.82 -10.81
CA PHE A 157 11.85 -18.77 -9.80
C PHE A 157 13.09 -17.90 -9.96
N THR A 158 12.95 -16.64 -9.57
CA THR A 158 14.01 -15.63 -9.75
C THR A 158 14.10 -14.69 -8.56
N ASP A 159 15.04 -13.76 -8.64
CA ASP A 159 15.19 -12.64 -7.71
C ASP A 159 15.74 -11.43 -8.45
N TYR A 160 15.77 -10.28 -7.77
CA TYR A 160 16.12 -8.98 -8.34
C TYR A 160 17.48 -8.93 -9.04
N ARG A 161 18.40 -9.84 -8.73
CA ARG A 161 19.75 -9.88 -9.34
C ARG A 161 19.72 -10.41 -10.78
N TYR A 162 18.65 -11.11 -11.14
CA TYR A 162 18.46 -11.77 -12.43
C TYR A 162 17.30 -11.18 -13.24
N GLU A 163 16.72 -10.08 -12.77
CA GLU A 163 15.73 -9.29 -13.51
C GLU A 163 16.43 -8.42 -14.55
N LYS A 164 16.04 -8.61 -15.81
CA LYS A 164 16.67 -7.91 -16.94
C LYS A 164 15.65 -7.69 -18.05
N PRO A 165 15.52 -6.45 -18.57
CA PRO A 165 14.58 -6.17 -19.64
C PRO A 165 14.73 -7.13 -20.83
N GLY A 166 13.60 -7.64 -21.33
CA GLY A 166 13.56 -8.64 -22.39
C GLY A 166 13.60 -10.10 -21.91
N THR A 167 13.73 -10.35 -20.60
CA THR A 167 13.72 -11.72 -20.07
C THR A 167 12.30 -12.24 -20.00
N VAL A 168 11.98 -13.26 -20.79
CA VAL A 168 10.68 -13.93 -20.75
C VAL A 168 10.66 -14.96 -19.61
N ARG A 169 9.57 -14.97 -18.86
CA ARG A 169 9.31 -15.83 -17.71
C ARG A 169 7.97 -16.51 -17.85
N LYS A 170 7.88 -17.74 -17.36
CA LYS A 170 6.65 -18.51 -17.33
C LYS A 170 6.68 -19.43 -16.11
N ILE A 171 5.72 -19.25 -15.23
CA ILE A 171 5.46 -20.15 -14.10
C ILE A 171 4.17 -20.90 -14.41
N SER A 172 4.21 -22.21 -14.23
CA SER A 172 3.05 -23.08 -14.34
C SER A 172 2.72 -23.71 -12.99
N VAL A 173 1.51 -24.25 -12.89
CA VAL A 173 1.08 -24.97 -11.70
C VAL A 173 1.98 -26.17 -11.37
N SER A 174 2.59 -26.81 -12.38
CA SER A 174 3.53 -27.91 -12.17
C SER A 174 4.87 -27.50 -11.57
N ASP A 175 5.20 -26.20 -11.58
CA ASP A 175 6.45 -25.68 -11.03
C ASP A 175 6.33 -25.38 -9.53
N LEU A 176 5.10 -25.38 -8.98
CA LEU A 176 4.85 -24.92 -7.61
C LEU A 176 5.42 -25.91 -6.60
N PRO A 177 6.29 -25.46 -5.67
CA PRO A 177 6.79 -26.31 -4.61
C PRO A 177 5.66 -26.62 -3.61
N LYS A 178 5.88 -27.65 -2.78
CA LYS A 178 4.98 -27.91 -1.66
C LYS A 178 5.04 -26.75 -0.65
N PRO A 179 3.93 -26.46 0.06
CA PRO A 179 3.96 -25.56 1.20
C PRO A 179 5.12 -25.84 2.16
N PHE A 180 5.75 -24.77 2.64
CA PHE A 180 6.85 -24.82 3.62
C PHE A 180 8.11 -25.54 3.14
N THR A 181 8.32 -25.67 1.82
CA THR A 181 9.60 -26.15 1.26
C THR A 181 10.78 -25.29 1.74
N THR A 182 10.56 -23.98 1.91
CA THR A 182 11.44 -23.10 2.67
C THR A 182 10.67 -22.44 3.82
N GLN A 183 11.39 -21.89 4.79
CA GLN A 183 10.77 -21.05 5.82
C GLN A 183 10.24 -19.75 5.20
N SER A 184 9.20 -19.19 5.80
CA SER A 184 8.74 -17.83 5.50
C SER A 184 9.80 -16.80 5.91
N ALA A 185 9.97 -15.75 5.12
CA ALA A 185 10.93 -14.68 5.39
C ALA A 185 10.26 -13.36 5.79
N GLU A 186 10.91 -12.55 6.61
CA GLU A 186 10.53 -11.15 6.88
C GLU A 186 11.61 -10.22 6.32
N ASN A 187 11.58 -9.96 5.00
CA ASN A 187 12.55 -9.12 4.30
C ASN A 187 11.89 -7.88 3.69
N GLY A 188 11.35 -7.00 4.54
CA GLY A 188 10.78 -5.73 4.09
C GLY A 188 11.81 -4.87 3.35
N ALA A 189 11.34 -4.07 2.38
CA ALA A 189 12.19 -3.15 1.63
C ALA A 189 12.90 -2.15 2.57
N ASP A 190 14.23 -2.20 2.62
CA ASP A 190 15.06 -1.11 3.14
C ASP A 190 15.13 -0.01 2.07
N VAL A 191 14.17 0.91 2.12
CA VAL A 191 14.04 1.97 1.12
C VAL A 191 15.07 3.08 1.39
N VAL A 192 15.96 3.29 0.43
CA VAL A 192 16.98 4.35 0.44
C VAL A 192 16.66 5.43 -0.57
N SER A 193 17.24 6.62 -0.39
CA SER A 193 17.20 7.66 -1.41
C SER A 193 17.80 7.16 -2.71
N ARG A 194 17.17 7.48 -3.83
CA ARG A 194 17.70 7.21 -5.17
C ARG A 194 19.11 7.76 -5.33
N PRO A 195 20.13 6.93 -5.62
CA PRO A 195 21.46 7.43 -5.97
C PRO A 195 21.40 8.33 -7.19
N GLU A 196 22.26 9.34 -7.25
CA GLU A 196 22.21 10.38 -8.29
C GLU A 196 22.25 9.83 -9.73
N ASN A 197 22.97 8.72 -9.94
CA ASN A 197 23.12 8.07 -11.26
C ASN A 197 22.27 6.80 -11.41
N ALA A 198 21.36 6.50 -10.47
CA ALA A 198 20.50 5.32 -10.56
C ALA A 198 19.24 5.64 -11.37
N TRP A 199 19.05 4.91 -12.47
CA TRP A 199 17.89 4.98 -13.35
C TRP A 199 17.28 3.60 -13.53
N PRO A 200 15.96 3.49 -13.70
CA PRO A 200 15.38 2.24 -14.14
C PRO A 200 15.86 1.94 -15.56
N VAL A 201 15.98 0.66 -15.87
CA VAL A 201 16.49 0.17 -17.15
C VAL A 201 15.33 -0.44 -17.93
N ALA A 202 15.12 0.05 -19.15
CA ALA A 202 14.12 -0.45 -20.09
C ALA A 202 14.79 -1.27 -21.23
N PRO A 203 14.03 -1.96 -22.10
CA PRO A 203 14.63 -2.66 -23.24
C PRO A 203 15.31 -1.69 -24.21
N ALA A 204 16.20 -2.21 -25.06
CA ALA A 204 16.82 -1.41 -26.11
C ALA A 204 15.75 -0.74 -27.01
N GLY A 205 16.01 0.47 -27.49
CA GLY A 205 15.03 1.29 -28.19
C GLY A 205 14.17 2.16 -27.27
N PHE A 206 14.09 1.88 -25.97
CA PHE A 206 13.33 2.69 -25.01
C PHE A 206 14.21 3.68 -24.25
N LYS A 207 13.61 4.82 -23.91
CA LYS A 207 14.20 5.88 -23.10
C LYS A 207 13.38 6.08 -21.84
N VAL A 208 14.06 6.10 -20.69
CA VAL A 208 13.46 6.34 -19.38
C VAL A 208 13.81 7.75 -18.89
N GLU A 209 12.79 8.52 -18.54
CA GLU A 209 12.90 9.91 -18.10
C GLU A 209 12.10 10.15 -16.82
N LEU A 210 12.43 11.22 -16.09
CA LEU A 210 11.59 11.68 -14.98
C LEU A 210 10.47 12.56 -15.52
N PHE A 211 9.23 12.16 -15.28
CA PHE A 211 8.05 12.95 -15.60
C PHE A 211 7.74 13.97 -14.50
N ALA A 212 7.74 13.51 -13.25
CA ALA A 212 7.47 14.32 -12.06
C ALA A 212 8.23 13.76 -10.85
N THR A 213 8.54 14.62 -9.87
CA THR A 213 9.24 14.26 -8.62
C THR A 213 8.67 15.05 -7.44
N GLY A 214 9.04 14.68 -6.21
CA GLY A 214 8.61 15.41 -5.01
C GLY A 214 7.14 15.16 -4.67
N LEU A 215 6.65 13.98 -5.04
CA LEU A 215 5.30 13.52 -4.76
C LEU A 215 5.22 12.94 -3.34
N GLU A 216 4.01 12.72 -2.86
CA GLU A 216 3.76 12.18 -1.52
C GLU A 216 3.02 10.85 -1.64
N ASN A 217 3.77 9.74 -1.54
CA ASN A 217 3.24 8.39 -1.74
C ASN A 217 2.39 8.28 -3.03
N PRO A 218 2.99 8.54 -4.21
CA PRO A 218 2.27 8.40 -5.48
C PRO A 218 1.88 6.94 -5.72
N ARG A 219 0.58 6.67 -5.87
CA ARG A 219 0.02 5.34 -6.04
C ARG A 219 -0.59 5.20 -7.44
N LEU A 220 -1.88 4.94 -7.57
CA LEU A 220 -2.56 4.68 -8.84
C LEU A 220 -2.47 5.85 -9.81
N LEU A 221 -2.31 5.54 -11.10
CA LEU A 221 -2.34 6.49 -12.21
C LEU A 221 -3.52 6.20 -13.15
N ARG A 222 -4.24 7.23 -13.58
CA ARG A 222 -5.28 7.10 -14.60
C ARG A 222 -5.25 8.27 -15.56
N THR A 223 -5.17 7.97 -16.85
CA THR A 223 -5.32 8.98 -17.89
C THR A 223 -6.81 9.21 -18.17
N ALA A 224 -7.23 10.47 -18.08
CA ALA A 224 -8.56 10.91 -18.45
C ALA A 224 -8.74 10.89 -19.98
N PRO A 225 -9.97 10.83 -20.51
CA PRO A 225 -10.22 10.81 -21.95
C PRO A 225 -9.64 12.01 -22.72
N ASN A 226 -9.48 13.17 -22.07
CA ASN A 226 -8.84 14.36 -22.65
C ASN A 226 -7.29 14.32 -22.62
N GLY A 227 -6.69 13.27 -22.04
CA GLY A 227 -5.25 13.09 -21.93
C GLY A 227 -4.60 13.61 -20.64
N ASP A 228 -5.37 14.22 -19.73
CA ASP A 228 -4.82 14.59 -18.41
C ASP A 228 -4.50 13.33 -17.58
N VAL A 229 -3.43 13.38 -16.80
CA VAL A 229 -2.99 12.24 -15.98
C VAL A 229 -3.34 12.51 -14.53
N PHE A 230 -4.22 11.68 -13.96
CA PHE A 230 -4.61 11.73 -12.57
C PHE A 230 -3.77 10.76 -11.74
N LEU A 231 -3.33 11.22 -10.58
CA LEU A 231 -2.51 10.50 -9.62
C LEU A 231 -3.20 10.48 -8.27
N ALA A 232 -3.36 9.29 -7.69
CA ALA A 232 -3.70 9.15 -6.28
C ALA A 232 -2.45 9.29 -5.40
N GLU A 233 -2.42 10.29 -4.53
CA GLU A 233 -1.42 10.43 -3.47
C GLU A 233 -2.09 9.96 -2.16
N SER A 234 -2.03 8.65 -1.90
CA SER A 234 -2.90 8.00 -0.90
C SER A 234 -2.61 8.48 0.52
N GLU A 235 -1.34 8.54 0.95
CA GLU A 235 -0.99 9.04 2.29
C GLU A 235 -1.38 10.51 2.47
N ALA A 236 -1.24 11.32 1.42
CA ALA A 236 -1.62 12.72 1.43
C ALA A 236 -3.14 12.96 1.40
N GLY A 237 -3.94 11.90 1.15
CA GLY A 237 -5.40 12.01 1.06
C GLY A 237 -5.87 12.89 -0.09
N ARG A 238 -5.19 12.86 -1.25
CA ARG A 238 -5.50 13.75 -2.37
C ARG A 238 -5.34 13.09 -3.75
N ILE A 239 -6.03 13.67 -4.73
CA ILE A 239 -5.86 13.40 -6.15
C ILE A 239 -5.16 14.60 -6.78
N ARG A 240 -4.05 14.34 -7.46
CA ARG A 240 -3.31 15.30 -8.27
C ARG A 240 -3.60 15.05 -9.74
N VAL A 241 -3.59 16.12 -10.54
CA VAL A 241 -3.74 16.05 -12.00
C VAL A 241 -2.53 16.72 -12.65
N PHE A 242 -2.06 16.11 -13.74
CA PHE A 242 -1.04 16.64 -14.62
C PHE A 242 -1.61 16.87 -16.01
N ARG A 243 -1.27 17.99 -16.63
CA ARG A 243 -1.65 18.31 -18.01
C ARG A 243 -0.41 18.57 -18.84
N GLY A 244 -0.38 17.99 -20.04
CA GLY A 244 0.67 18.21 -21.02
C GLY A 244 1.99 17.55 -20.65
N VAL A 245 2.82 17.36 -21.68
CA VAL A 245 4.19 16.88 -21.56
C VAL A 245 5.09 17.90 -22.26
N THR A 246 6.10 18.40 -21.54
CA THR A 246 7.08 19.33 -22.11
C THR A 246 7.97 18.62 -23.12
N SER A 247 8.73 19.39 -23.92
CA SER A 247 9.68 18.82 -24.89
C SER A 247 10.80 17.99 -24.26
N ASP A 248 11.11 18.19 -22.97
CA ASP A 248 12.05 17.39 -22.18
C ASP A 248 11.38 16.27 -21.37
N GLY A 249 10.12 15.93 -21.69
CA GLY A 249 9.44 14.75 -21.16
C GLY A 249 8.86 14.90 -19.75
N LYS A 250 8.72 16.13 -19.23
CA LYS A 250 8.19 16.43 -17.89
C LYS A 250 6.73 16.84 -17.92
N ALA A 251 6.06 16.79 -16.78
CA ALA A 251 4.74 17.38 -16.63
C ALA A 251 4.77 18.89 -16.90
N GLU A 252 3.91 19.38 -17.80
CA GLU A 252 3.84 20.82 -18.12
C GLU A 252 3.09 21.60 -17.04
N GLN A 253 1.97 21.05 -16.56
CA GLN A 253 1.17 21.64 -15.49
C GLN A 253 0.83 20.58 -14.43
N SER A 254 0.69 21.02 -13.17
CA SER A 254 0.21 20.18 -12.07
C SER A 254 -0.73 20.96 -11.15
N ALA A 255 -1.80 20.31 -10.70
CA ALA A 255 -2.74 20.85 -9.72
C ALA A 255 -3.25 19.75 -8.78
N ILE A 256 -3.72 20.14 -7.59
CA ILE A 256 -4.50 19.24 -6.74
C ILE A 256 -5.95 19.32 -7.22
N PHE A 257 -6.46 18.20 -7.73
CA PHE A 257 -7.85 18.09 -8.18
C PHE A 257 -8.81 18.06 -7.00
N ALA A 258 -8.54 17.18 -6.02
CA ALA A 258 -9.33 17.03 -4.79
C ALA A 258 -8.43 16.62 -3.61
N SER A 259 -8.82 16.97 -2.38
CA SER A 259 -8.09 16.66 -1.14
C SER A 259 -9.04 16.35 0.01
N GLY A 260 -8.52 15.82 1.12
CA GLY A 260 -9.33 15.42 2.28
C GLY A 260 -9.99 14.04 2.11
N LEU A 261 -9.46 13.24 1.19
CA LEU A 261 -9.91 11.89 0.89
C LEU A 261 -9.26 10.88 1.83
N LYS A 262 -9.95 9.77 2.10
CA LYS A 262 -9.47 8.71 2.99
C LYS A 262 -8.66 7.69 2.20
N ARG A 263 -7.33 7.92 2.12
CA ARG A 263 -6.38 7.05 1.42
C ARG A 263 -6.88 6.66 0.02
N PRO A 264 -7.13 7.64 -0.85
CA PRO A 264 -7.70 7.37 -2.18
C PRO A 264 -6.76 6.48 -2.98
N TYR A 265 -7.31 5.58 -3.79
CA TYR A 265 -6.53 4.72 -4.69
C TYR A 265 -7.19 4.64 -6.07
N GLY A 266 -8.33 3.95 -6.23
CA GLY A 266 -9.01 3.79 -7.52
C GLY A 266 -9.43 5.12 -8.14
N ILE A 267 -9.27 5.24 -9.47
CA ILE A 267 -9.72 6.39 -10.27
C ILE A 267 -10.35 5.85 -11.56
N ALA A 268 -11.58 6.24 -11.85
CA ALA A 268 -12.22 6.01 -13.16
C ALA A 268 -13.16 7.16 -13.55
N PHE A 269 -13.45 7.27 -14.84
CA PHE A 269 -14.26 8.34 -15.43
C PHE A 269 -15.59 7.81 -15.94
N TYR A 270 -16.67 8.57 -15.75
CA TYR A 270 -18.02 8.14 -16.12
C TYR A 270 -18.90 9.32 -16.61
N PRO A 271 -19.79 9.17 -17.60
CA PRO A 271 -19.97 7.99 -18.46
C PRO A 271 -18.70 7.58 -19.20
N VAL A 272 -18.59 6.30 -19.53
CA VAL A 272 -17.47 5.78 -20.35
C VAL A 272 -17.53 6.44 -21.72
N GLY A 273 -16.43 7.02 -22.18
CA GLY A 273 -16.35 7.68 -23.47
C GLY A 273 -15.49 8.94 -23.44
N PRO A 274 -15.54 9.76 -24.50
CA PRO A 274 -14.70 10.95 -24.63
C PRO A 274 -15.08 12.06 -23.65
N ASP A 275 -16.34 12.15 -23.21
CA ASP A 275 -16.88 13.27 -22.41
C ASP A 275 -17.50 12.79 -21.09
N PRO A 276 -16.67 12.36 -20.12
CA PRO A 276 -17.17 11.97 -18.80
C PRO A 276 -17.71 13.19 -18.04
N GLN A 277 -18.70 12.93 -17.19
CA GLN A 277 -19.33 13.92 -16.31
C GLN A 277 -18.87 13.78 -14.85
N TRP A 278 -18.19 12.68 -14.54
CA TRP A 278 -17.80 12.30 -13.19
C TRP A 278 -16.42 11.66 -13.19
N VAL A 279 -15.68 11.91 -12.12
CA VAL A 279 -14.53 11.10 -11.73
C VAL A 279 -14.86 10.37 -10.42
N TYR A 280 -14.77 9.04 -10.44
CA TYR A 280 -15.02 8.15 -9.32
C TYR A 280 -13.70 7.85 -8.63
N ILE A 281 -13.71 7.91 -7.29
CA ILE A 281 -12.55 7.69 -6.44
C ILE A 281 -12.86 6.59 -5.43
N GLY A 282 -12.01 5.56 -5.40
CA GLY A 282 -12.05 4.49 -4.42
C GLY A 282 -11.25 4.89 -3.17
N ASN A 283 -11.94 5.33 -2.12
CA ASN A 283 -11.36 5.51 -0.79
C ASN A 283 -11.35 4.16 -0.06
N THR A 284 -10.52 4.01 0.99
CA THR A 284 -10.43 2.75 1.75
C THR A 284 -11.79 2.21 2.24
N ASN A 285 -12.73 3.08 2.60
CA ASN A 285 -14.00 2.72 3.23
C ASN A 285 -15.24 3.01 2.36
N GLU A 286 -15.08 3.63 1.19
CA GLU A 286 -16.21 4.11 0.38
C GLU A 286 -15.79 4.41 -1.06
N VAL A 287 -16.74 4.39 -1.98
CA VAL A 287 -16.61 5.03 -3.29
C VAL A 287 -17.28 6.39 -3.22
N VAL A 288 -16.57 7.42 -3.69
CA VAL A 288 -17.11 8.76 -3.91
C VAL A 288 -16.94 9.15 -5.36
N ARG A 289 -17.65 10.19 -5.80
CA ARG A 289 -17.45 10.81 -7.10
C ARG A 289 -17.43 12.33 -7.01
N PHE A 290 -16.80 12.97 -7.98
CA PHE A 290 -16.80 14.42 -8.17
C PHE A 290 -17.36 14.74 -9.54
N ALA A 291 -18.17 15.79 -9.64
CA ALA A 291 -18.52 16.35 -10.93
C ALA A 291 -17.25 16.74 -11.68
N TYR A 292 -17.19 16.39 -12.96
CA TYR A 292 -16.01 16.54 -13.80
C TYR A 292 -16.42 16.91 -15.22
N HIS A 293 -15.71 17.87 -15.80
CA HIS A 293 -15.69 18.08 -17.25
C HIS A 293 -14.25 17.95 -17.74
N ASN A 294 -14.12 17.53 -19.00
CA ASN A 294 -12.82 17.51 -19.66
C ASN A 294 -12.09 18.84 -19.49
N GLY A 295 -10.88 18.76 -18.94
CA GLY A 295 -10.06 19.93 -18.69
C GLY A 295 -10.14 20.49 -17.25
N ASP A 296 -10.99 19.96 -16.39
CA ASP A 296 -11.05 20.40 -15.00
C ASP A 296 -9.77 20.00 -14.25
N LEU A 297 -9.03 21.00 -13.76
CA LEU A 297 -7.84 20.81 -12.93
C LEU A 297 -8.14 20.80 -11.42
N LYS A 298 -9.38 21.14 -11.06
CA LYS A 298 -9.89 21.20 -9.68
C LYS A 298 -11.33 20.74 -9.68
N ALA A 299 -11.73 19.98 -8.67
CA ALA A 299 -13.12 19.65 -8.45
C ALA A 299 -13.94 20.93 -8.22
N SER A 300 -15.08 21.04 -8.90
CA SER A 300 -16.00 22.18 -8.80
C SER A 300 -16.85 22.16 -7.52
N GLY A 301 -16.90 21.03 -6.83
CA GLY A 301 -17.63 20.83 -5.58
C GLY A 301 -17.04 19.71 -4.72
N GLY A 302 -17.70 19.42 -3.60
CA GLY A 302 -17.32 18.33 -2.69
C GLY A 302 -17.64 16.94 -3.25
N PRO A 303 -17.12 15.86 -2.64
CA PRO A 303 -17.42 14.50 -3.05
C PRO A 303 -18.90 14.15 -2.82
N GLU A 304 -19.49 13.46 -3.78
CA GLU A 304 -20.76 12.75 -3.61
C GLU A 304 -20.46 11.30 -3.21
N HIS A 305 -21.11 10.82 -2.15
CA HIS A 305 -21.05 9.41 -1.76
C HIS A 305 -21.76 8.54 -2.81
N VAL A 306 -21.16 7.38 -3.12
CA VAL A 306 -21.70 6.39 -4.06
C VAL A 306 -22.04 5.09 -3.34
N ALA A 307 -21.11 4.55 -2.56
CA ALA A 307 -21.30 3.30 -1.83
C ALA A 307 -20.32 3.18 -0.67
N ASP A 308 -20.75 2.52 0.41
CA ASP A 308 -19.86 2.10 1.49
C ASP A 308 -19.12 0.81 1.09
N LEU A 309 -17.90 0.67 1.58
CA LEU A 309 -17.05 -0.52 1.35
C LEU A 309 -16.60 -1.10 2.70
N PRO A 310 -16.31 -2.42 2.74
CA PRO A 310 -15.67 -3.02 3.90
C PRO A 310 -14.40 -2.27 4.30
N ASN A 311 -14.33 -1.92 5.58
CA ASN A 311 -13.26 -1.14 6.18
C ASN A 311 -12.52 -1.95 7.26
N GLY A 312 -11.51 -1.33 7.89
CA GLY A 312 -10.70 -1.96 8.93
C GLY A 312 -9.29 -2.30 8.47
N GLY A 313 -8.68 -3.30 9.12
CA GLY A 313 -7.30 -3.71 8.86
C GLY A 313 -7.10 -4.44 7.53
N GLY A 314 -5.84 -4.76 7.23
CA GLY A 314 -5.45 -5.52 6.03
C GLY A 314 -5.36 -4.66 4.77
N HIS A 315 -5.87 -5.21 3.67
CA HIS A 315 -5.78 -4.58 2.34
C HIS A 315 -6.76 -3.42 2.19
N TRP A 316 -6.22 -2.22 1.97
CA TRP A 316 -6.97 -0.94 2.03
C TRP A 316 -7.21 -0.28 0.67
N THR A 317 -6.52 -0.73 -0.39
CA THR A 317 -6.67 -0.17 -1.73
C THR A 317 -8.00 -0.62 -2.35
N ARG A 318 -8.61 0.26 -3.15
CA ARG A 318 -9.90 0.03 -3.82
C ARG A 318 -9.79 0.43 -5.29
N ALA A 319 -9.28 -0.47 -6.13
CA ALA A 319 -9.31 -0.27 -7.57
C ALA A 319 -10.76 -0.35 -8.08
N LEU A 320 -11.10 0.46 -9.08
CA LEU A 320 -12.43 0.49 -9.68
C LEU A 320 -12.34 0.77 -11.18
N ASP A 321 -13.25 0.19 -11.95
CA ASP A 321 -13.40 0.44 -13.39
C ASP A 321 -14.84 0.18 -13.84
N PHE A 322 -15.22 0.71 -15.00
CA PHE A 322 -16.56 0.53 -15.56
C PHE A 322 -16.56 -0.50 -16.69
N SER A 323 -17.66 -1.26 -16.82
CA SER A 323 -17.89 -2.04 -18.04
C SER A 323 -17.89 -1.14 -19.27
N LYS A 324 -17.51 -1.71 -20.41
CA LYS A 324 -17.44 -0.97 -21.69
C LYS A 324 -18.77 -0.31 -22.09
N ASP A 325 -19.91 -0.90 -21.69
CA ASP A 325 -21.25 -0.35 -21.93
C ASP A 325 -21.75 0.59 -20.81
N GLY A 326 -20.92 0.84 -19.79
CA GLY A 326 -21.22 1.73 -18.67
C GLY A 326 -22.27 1.21 -17.69
N LYS A 327 -22.76 -0.03 -17.83
CA LYS A 327 -23.83 -0.56 -16.97
C LYS A 327 -23.37 -1.15 -15.65
N LYS A 328 -22.08 -1.48 -15.52
CA LYS A 328 -21.49 -2.07 -14.31
C LYS A 328 -20.33 -1.19 -13.85
N LEU A 329 -20.33 -0.82 -12.57
CA LEU A 329 -19.15 -0.35 -11.84
C LEU A 329 -18.56 -1.54 -11.08
N PHE A 330 -17.32 -1.89 -11.36
CA PHE A 330 -16.56 -2.89 -10.61
C PHE A 330 -15.72 -2.22 -9.53
N VAL A 331 -15.64 -2.84 -8.34
CA VAL A 331 -14.83 -2.36 -7.21
C VAL A 331 -14.11 -3.54 -6.58
N ALA A 332 -12.78 -3.55 -6.60
CA ALA A 332 -11.98 -4.59 -5.97
C ALA A 332 -11.73 -4.29 -4.48
N VAL A 333 -12.01 -5.27 -3.62
CA VAL A 333 -11.86 -5.17 -2.16
C VAL A 333 -11.00 -6.33 -1.67
N GLY A 334 -9.77 -6.03 -1.23
CA GLY A 334 -8.88 -7.06 -0.68
C GLY A 334 -9.25 -7.52 0.74
N SER A 335 -8.75 -8.69 1.13
CA SER A 335 -8.96 -9.33 2.44
C SER A 335 -8.52 -8.47 3.63
N ALA A 336 -9.11 -8.75 4.81
CA ALA A 336 -8.76 -8.15 6.09
C ALA A 336 -7.48 -8.74 6.68
N SER A 337 -7.20 -9.98 6.31
CA SER A 337 -6.18 -10.82 6.91
C SER A 337 -5.29 -11.46 5.83
N ASN A 338 -4.29 -12.20 6.28
CA ASN A 338 -3.48 -12.99 5.36
C ASN A 338 -4.28 -14.19 4.79
N VAL A 339 -4.97 -14.92 5.67
CA VAL A 339 -5.60 -16.22 5.37
C VAL A 339 -6.80 -16.53 6.27
N ASP A 340 -7.46 -15.56 6.89
CA ASP A 340 -8.64 -15.86 7.70
C ASP A 340 -9.83 -16.27 6.82
N ASP A 341 -10.62 -17.18 7.37
CA ASP A 341 -11.79 -17.76 6.71
C ASP A 341 -13.04 -16.89 6.93
N PRO A 342 -13.78 -16.48 5.86
CA PRO A 342 -15.00 -15.69 5.98
C PRO A 342 -16.13 -16.39 6.74
N ASP A 343 -16.14 -17.72 6.82
CA ASP A 343 -17.18 -18.47 7.56
C ASP A 343 -17.13 -18.20 9.07
N THR A 344 -15.94 -17.89 9.61
CA THR A 344 -15.73 -17.67 11.04
C THR A 344 -15.32 -16.24 11.38
N HIS A 345 -15.03 -15.41 10.38
CA HIS A 345 -14.57 -14.03 10.56
C HIS A 345 -15.48 -13.06 9.78
N PRO A 346 -16.54 -12.52 10.40
CA PRO A 346 -17.49 -11.64 9.73
C PRO A 346 -16.87 -10.39 9.08
N GLY A 347 -15.68 -9.98 9.53
CA GLY A 347 -14.92 -8.88 8.94
C GLY A 347 -14.34 -9.16 7.55
N GLU A 348 -14.38 -10.41 7.08
CA GLU A 348 -14.00 -10.82 5.72
C GLU A 348 -15.20 -10.84 4.75
N LYS A 349 -16.41 -10.53 5.23
CA LYS A 349 -17.58 -10.43 4.36
C LYS A 349 -17.37 -9.33 3.31
N ASP A 350 -17.65 -9.65 2.05
CA ASP A 350 -17.50 -8.77 0.87
C ASP A 350 -16.04 -8.31 0.65
N ARG A 351 -15.07 -9.09 1.15
CA ARG A 351 -13.62 -8.89 1.00
C ARG A 351 -12.98 -10.11 0.33
N ALA A 352 -11.80 -9.89 -0.23
CA ALA A 352 -11.19 -10.80 -1.20
C ALA A 352 -12.11 -11.04 -2.42
N ASP A 353 -12.84 -9.99 -2.79
CA ASP A 353 -13.89 -10.00 -3.80
C ASP A 353 -13.67 -8.86 -4.78
N ILE A 354 -14.17 -9.07 -6.00
CA ILE A 354 -14.54 -7.98 -6.88
C ILE A 354 -16.04 -7.80 -6.76
N LEU A 355 -16.46 -6.63 -6.31
CA LEU A 355 -17.86 -6.24 -6.18
C LEU A 355 -18.33 -5.54 -7.46
N VAL A 356 -19.63 -5.55 -7.71
CA VAL A 356 -20.28 -4.90 -8.85
C VAL A 356 -21.60 -4.25 -8.44
N CYS A 357 -21.89 -3.11 -9.05
CA CYS A 357 -23.19 -2.44 -8.95
C CYS A 357 -23.58 -1.74 -10.26
N ASP A 358 -24.86 -1.38 -10.40
CA ASP A 358 -25.30 -0.41 -11.41
C ASP A 358 -24.88 1.01 -10.96
N PRO A 359 -24.16 1.80 -11.78
CA PRO A 359 -23.69 3.13 -11.39
C PRO A 359 -24.79 4.13 -10.99
N ALA A 360 -26.05 3.91 -11.39
CA ALA A 360 -27.16 4.83 -11.13
C ALA A 360 -27.69 4.76 -9.68
N ASN A 361 -27.66 3.58 -9.05
CA ASN A 361 -28.19 3.35 -7.70
C ASN A 361 -27.26 2.55 -6.77
N CYS A 362 -26.10 2.14 -7.29
CA CYS A 362 -25.03 1.35 -6.68
C CYS A 362 -25.37 0.47 -5.47
N ALA A 363 -26.23 -0.52 -5.67
CA ALA A 363 -26.35 -1.64 -4.75
C ALA A 363 -25.25 -2.67 -5.05
N LEU A 364 -24.23 -2.76 -4.19
CA LEU A 364 -23.09 -3.67 -4.39
C LEU A 364 -23.50 -5.14 -4.19
N SER A 365 -22.91 -5.99 -5.03
CA SER A 365 -23.01 -7.45 -4.97
C SER A 365 -21.69 -8.08 -5.43
N VAL A 366 -21.46 -9.35 -5.13
CA VAL A 366 -20.21 -10.04 -5.52
C VAL A 366 -20.24 -10.38 -7.01
N TYR A 367 -19.23 -9.93 -7.75
CA TYR A 367 -19.00 -10.31 -9.15
C TYR A 367 -18.10 -11.54 -9.26
N ALA A 368 -17.02 -11.60 -8.48
CA ALA A 368 -16.10 -12.73 -8.39
C ALA A 368 -15.47 -12.75 -6.99
N TYR A 369 -15.06 -13.93 -6.51
CA TYR A 369 -14.67 -14.12 -5.12
C TYR A 369 -13.45 -15.04 -4.96
N GLY A 370 -12.87 -15.03 -3.75
CA GLY A 370 -11.65 -15.78 -3.44
C GLY A 370 -10.41 -15.20 -4.12
N ILE A 371 -10.41 -13.88 -4.33
CA ILE A 371 -9.33 -13.09 -4.92
C ILE A 371 -8.70 -12.24 -3.82
N ARG A 372 -7.65 -12.75 -3.15
CA ARG A 372 -7.10 -12.18 -1.91
C ARG A 372 -6.97 -10.65 -1.93
N ASN A 373 -6.34 -10.10 -2.97
CA ASN A 373 -6.19 -8.66 -3.11
C ASN A 373 -6.10 -8.22 -4.58
N ALA A 374 -7.24 -8.09 -5.25
CA ALA A 374 -7.34 -7.37 -6.53
C ALA A 374 -7.38 -5.84 -6.39
N GLY A 375 -7.34 -5.33 -5.15
CA GLY A 375 -7.44 -3.89 -4.87
C GLY A 375 -6.28 -3.07 -5.44
N GLY A 376 -5.18 -3.72 -5.86
CA GLY A 376 -4.05 -3.09 -6.54
C GLY A 376 -4.32 -2.74 -8.00
N GLY A 377 -5.20 -3.46 -8.69
CA GLY A 377 -5.48 -3.17 -10.09
C GLY A 377 -6.61 -4.02 -10.67
N ILE A 378 -7.62 -3.34 -11.22
CA ILE A 378 -8.59 -3.93 -12.15
C ILE A 378 -8.73 -3.00 -13.35
N ARG A 379 -8.90 -3.57 -14.54
CA ARG A 379 -9.19 -2.84 -15.78
C ARG A 379 -10.08 -3.66 -16.70
N VAL A 380 -11.02 -3.01 -17.38
CA VAL A 380 -11.77 -3.63 -18.47
C VAL A 380 -10.95 -3.55 -19.75
N SER A 381 -10.77 -4.69 -20.40
CA SER A 381 -10.07 -4.79 -21.68
C SER A 381 -10.81 -3.96 -22.73
N PRO A 382 -10.15 -2.99 -23.37
CA PRO A 382 -10.76 -2.19 -24.43
C PRO A 382 -11.05 -3.05 -25.67
N GLN A 383 -10.26 -4.11 -25.89
CA GLN A 383 -10.40 -5.04 -27.01
C GLN A 383 -11.57 -6.00 -26.81
N THR A 384 -11.59 -6.73 -25.68
CA THR A 384 -12.54 -7.83 -25.45
C THR A 384 -13.75 -7.42 -24.61
N GLY A 385 -13.63 -6.35 -23.81
CA GLY A 385 -14.65 -5.95 -22.83
C GLY A 385 -14.65 -6.78 -21.55
N GLU A 386 -13.73 -7.74 -21.42
CA GLU A 386 -13.57 -8.57 -20.22
C GLU A 386 -12.91 -7.77 -19.10
N LEU A 387 -13.32 -8.01 -17.87
CA LEU A 387 -12.62 -7.48 -16.70
C LEU A 387 -11.33 -8.27 -16.47
N TRP A 388 -10.24 -7.58 -16.17
CA TRP A 388 -8.95 -8.16 -15.79
C TRP A 388 -8.54 -7.64 -14.42
N CYS A 389 -7.76 -8.42 -13.67
CA CYS A 389 -7.19 -8.02 -12.38
C CYS A 389 -5.72 -8.42 -12.24
N SER A 390 -5.01 -7.69 -11.38
CA SER A 390 -3.71 -8.05 -10.82
C SER A 390 -3.89 -8.31 -9.31
N VAL A 391 -3.23 -9.34 -8.78
CA VAL A 391 -3.53 -9.87 -7.45
C VAL A 391 -2.27 -10.14 -6.63
N ASN A 392 -2.29 -9.71 -5.35
CA ASN A 392 -1.32 -10.16 -4.35
C ASN A 392 -1.84 -11.37 -3.58
N GLU A 393 -1.12 -12.47 -3.67
CA GLU A 393 -1.45 -13.71 -3.01
C GLU A 393 -0.94 -13.81 -1.56
N ARG A 394 -1.34 -14.87 -0.88
CA ARG A 394 -1.09 -15.09 0.54
C ARG A 394 0.38 -15.28 0.87
N ASP A 395 0.72 -14.77 2.04
CA ASP A 395 2.06 -14.85 2.60
C ASP A 395 2.24 -16.13 3.44
N ALA A 396 3.50 -16.41 3.75
CA ALA A 396 3.97 -17.39 4.73
C ALA A 396 3.81 -18.87 4.36
N LEU A 397 3.84 -19.21 3.06
CA LEU A 397 3.97 -20.60 2.60
C LEU A 397 5.37 -20.96 2.06
N GLY A 398 6.30 -20.01 2.08
CA GLY A 398 7.69 -20.17 1.66
C GLY A 398 8.10 -19.14 0.59
N ASP A 399 9.36 -19.13 0.20
CA ASP A 399 9.89 -18.10 -0.71
C ASP A 399 9.31 -18.18 -2.12
N ASN A 400 8.96 -19.39 -2.55
CA ASN A 400 8.49 -19.68 -3.90
C ASN A 400 7.02 -20.16 -3.89
N LEU A 401 6.23 -19.75 -2.89
CA LEU A 401 4.79 -20.02 -2.82
C LEU A 401 4.09 -18.95 -1.96
N VAL A 402 2.95 -18.37 -2.35
CA VAL A 402 2.10 -18.63 -3.55
C VAL A 402 2.36 -17.57 -4.63
N PRO A 403 2.33 -17.91 -5.93
CA PRO A 403 2.42 -16.93 -7.01
C PRO A 403 1.40 -15.80 -6.87
N ASP A 404 1.84 -14.56 -7.08
CA ASP A 404 0.93 -13.49 -7.50
C ASP A 404 0.45 -13.78 -8.93
N TYR A 405 -0.58 -13.07 -9.41
CA TYR A 405 -1.10 -13.34 -10.75
C TYR A 405 -1.81 -12.16 -11.41
N ILE A 406 -1.90 -12.24 -12.74
CA ILE A 406 -2.74 -11.38 -13.58
C ILE A 406 -3.69 -12.30 -14.38
N THR A 407 -4.98 -11.96 -14.43
CA THR A 407 -5.98 -12.82 -15.07
C THR A 407 -7.21 -12.04 -15.52
N HIS A 408 -7.89 -12.54 -16.56
CA HIS A 408 -9.28 -12.18 -16.81
C HIS A 408 -10.17 -12.72 -15.69
N VAL A 409 -11.24 -11.98 -15.40
CA VAL A 409 -12.18 -12.25 -14.31
C VAL A 409 -13.49 -12.78 -14.85
N VAL A 410 -13.82 -14.01 -14.45
CA VAL A 410 -15.08 -14.67 -14.80
C VAL A 410 -16.16 -14.29 -13.79
N GLU A 411 -17.33 -13.87 -14.28
CA GLU A 411 -18.50 -13.61 -13.43
C GLU A 411 -18.91 -14.88 -12.66
N GLY A 412 -19.06 -14.76 -11.35
CA GLY A 412 -19.27 -15.88 -10.43
C GLY A 412 -18.05 -16.77 -10.18
N GLY A 413 -16.88 -16.42 -10.72
CA GLY A 413 -15.64 -17.19 -10.61
C GLY A 413 -15.07 -17.21 -9.19
N PHE A 414 -14.53 -18.37 -8.79
CA PHE A 414 -13.82 -18.57 -7.53
C PHE A 414 -12.32 -18.74 -7.79
N TYR A 415 -11.49 -17.91 -7.17
CA TYR A 415 -10.03 -17.91 -7.40
C TYR A 415 -9.22 -18.53 -6.26
N GLY A 416 -9.90 -19.19 -5.31
CA GLY A 416 -9.29 -20.08 -4.34
C GLY A 416 -9.15 -19.52 -2.92
N TRP A 417 -8.83 -18.24 -2.76
CA TRP A 417 -8.58 -17.69 -1.41
C TRP A 417 -9.82 -17.84 -0.50
N PRO A 418 -9.68 -18.19 0.79
CA PRO A 418 -8.42 -18.54 1.48
C PRO A 418 -8.09 -20.04 1.44
N TRP A 419 -9.03 -20.90 1.03
CA TRP A 419 -8.95 -22.35 1.24
C TRP A 419 -8.12 -23.10 0.18
N TRP A 420 -8.08 -22.57 -1.05
CA TRP A 420 -7.40 -23.14 -2.20
C TRP A 420 -6.48 -22.11 -2.86
N TYR A 421 -5.52 -22.55 -3.67
CA TYR A 421 -4.72 -21.68 -4.52
C TYR A 421 -4.37 -22.39 -5.83
N MET A 422 -4.25 -21.62 -6.92
CA MET A 422 -3.80 -22.11 -8.22
C MET A 422 -4.50 -23.42 -8.64
N GLY A 423 -5.83 -23.41 -8.63
CA GLY A 423 -6.66 -24.60 -8.82
C GLY A 423 -6.82 -25.45 -7.56
N ALA A 424 -6.66 -26.76 -7.70
CA ALA A 424 -7.01 -27.74 -6.66
C ALA A 424 -5.94 -27.93 -5.56
N HIS A 425 -5.09 -26.94 -5.29
CA HIS A 425 -4.12 -27.00 -4.19
C HIS A 425 -4.74 -26.45 -2.91
N GLN A 426 -4.94 -27.31 -1.91
CA GLN A 426 -5.49 -26.87 -0.63
C GLN A 426 -4.42 -26.11 0.15
N ASP A 427 -4.80 -24.99 0.76
CA ASP A 427 -3.97 -24.34 1.76
C ASP A 427 -3.95 -25.21 3.03
N PRO A 428 -2.77 -25.69 3.48
CA PRO A 428 -2.69 -26.59 4.64
C PRO A 428 -3.17 -25.95 5.94
N ARG A 429 -3.28 -24.61 6.01
CA ARG A 429 -3.84 -23.89 7.16
C ARG A 429 -5.36 -24.00 7.25
N HIS A 430 -6.01 -24.53 6.20
CA HIS A 430 -7.45 -24.76 6.08
C HIS A 430 -7.77 -26.21 5.71
N GLU A 431 -6.98 -27.16 6.19
CA GLU A 431 -7.15 -28.58 5.88
C GLU A 431 -8.59 -29.07 6.11
N GLY A 432 -9.14 -29.78 5.13
CA GLY A 432 -10.49 -30.33 5.16
C GLY A 432 -11.64 -29.33 4.97
N LYS A 433 -11.38 -28.02 4.90
CA LYS A 433 -12.42 -27.01 4.66
C LYS A 433 -12.76 -26.86 3.18
N HIS A 434 -14.04 -26.63 2.90
CA HIS A 434 -14.61 -26.43 1.56
C HIS A 434 -14.12 -27.41 0.47
N PRO A 435 -14.21 -28.74 0.69
CA PRO A 435 -13.86 -29.72 -0.35
C PRO A 435 -14.71 -29.57 -1.62
N GLU A 436 -15.92 -29.03 -1.52
CA GLU A 436 -16.82 -28.75 -2.63
C GLU A 436 -16.35 -27.62 -3.56
N LEU A 437 -15.36 -26.82 -3.14
CA LEU A 437 -14.77 -25.74 -3.94
C LEU A 437 -13.51 -26.16 -4.70
N LYS A 438 -12.95 -27.35 -4.42
CA LYS A 438 -11.70 -27.85 -5.01
C LYS A 438 -11.66 -27.73 -6.54
N ASP A 439 -12.69 -28.23 -7.20
CA ASP A 439 -12.76 -28.28 -8.67
C ASP A 439 -13.37 -27.00 -9.28
N LYS A 440 -13.68 -25.99 -8.44
CA LYS A 440 -14.18 -24.68 -8.85
C LYS A 440 -13.11 -23.59 -8.83
N ALA A 441 -12.01 -23.82 -8.11
CA ALA A 441 -10.91 -22.86 -8.03
C ALA A 441 -10.28 -22.70 -9.42
N ILE A 442 -10.37 -21.49 -9.97
CA ILE A 442 -9.85 -21.13 -11.27
C ILE A 442 -8.33 -20.97 -11.15
N VAL A 443 -7.60 -21.53 -12.13
CA VAL A 443 -6.17 -21.23 -12.30
C VAL A 443 -6.07 -19.91 -13.08
N PRO A 444 -5.39 -18.88 -12.54
CA PRO A 444 -5.19 -17.60 -13.24
C PRO A 444 -4.41 -17.75 -14.55
N ASP A 445 -4.64 -16.83 -15.49
CA ASP A 445 -4.01 -16.87 -16.82
C ASP A 445 -2.48 -16.77 -16.77
N VAL A 446 -1.95 -15.88 -15.93
CA VAL A 446 -0.52 -15.60 -15.82
C VAL A 446 -0.09 -15.66 -14.36
N LEU A 447 0.76 -16.63 -14.05
CA LEU A 447 1.38 -16.77 -12.74
C LEU A 447 2.69 -15.97 -12.71
N LEU A 448 2.81 -15.10 -11.72
CA LEU A 448 3.97 -14.25 -11.48
C LEU A 448 4.87 -14.86 -10.40
N GLN A 449 6.02 -14.22 -10.14
CA GLN A 449 6.83 -14.68 -9.02
C GLN A 449 6.02 -14.53 -7.71
N PRO A 450 6.13 -15.51 -6.80
CA PRO A 450 5.60 -15.37 -5.46
C PRO A 450 6.15 -14.12 -4.79
N HIS A 451 5.27 -13.37 -4.15
CA HIS A 451 5.57 -12.13 -3.42
C HIS A 451 5.95 -10.94 -4.30
N ASN A 452 5.72 -10.97 -5.61
CA ASN A 452 6.02 -9.84 -6.50
C ASN A 452 5.33 -8.53 -6.09
N ALA A 453 4.20 -8.64 -5.40
CA ALA A 453 3.31 -7.56 -5.04
C ALA A 453 2.80 -6.82 -6.28
N SER A 454 2.21 -7.54 -7.24
CA SER A 454 1.61 -6.94 -8.45
C SER A 454 0.48 -5.96 -8.09
N LEU A 455 0.55 -4.72 -8.58
CA LEU A 455 -0.40 -3.65 -8.27
C LEU A 455 -1.21 -3.22 -9.50
N GLU A 456 -0.98 -2.00 -10.02
CA GLU A 456 -1.76 -1.53 -11.16
C GLU A 456 -1.18 -2.08 -12.47
N PHE A 457 -2.06 -2.27 -13.44
CA PHE A 457 -1.70 -2.54 -14.81
C PHE A 457 -2.51 -1.67 -15.80
N ALA A 458 -2.01 -1.58 -17.02
CA ALA A 458 -2.70 -0.94 -18.15
C ALA A 458 -2.52 -1.77 -19.43
N PHE A 459 -3.54 -1.77 -20.29
CA PHE A 459 -3.42 -2.22 -21.67
C PHE A 459 -2.73 -1.12 -22.50
N TYR A 460 -1.79 -1.51 -23.37
CA TYR A 460 -1.12 -0.57 -24.25
C TYR A 460 -1.88 -0.37 -25.56
N GLU A 461 -2.58 0.74 -25.66
CA GLU A 461 -3.47 1.02 -26.80
C GLU A 461 -2.87 1.99 -27.84
N ALA A 462 -1.75 2.63 -27.50
CA ALA A 462 -1.10 3.60 -28.39
C ALA A 462 -0.30 2.93 -29.51
N ASP A 463 0.07 3.73 -30.52
CA ASP A 463 0.80 3.29 -31.72
C ASP A 463 2.27 3.72 -31.71
N LYS A 464 2.85 3.96 -30.52
CA LYS A 464 4.19 4.57 -30.39
C LYS A 464 5.29 3.58 -30.07
N PHE A 465 4.98 2.54 -29.31
CA PHE A 465 5.86 1.40 -29.12
C PHE A 465 5.83 0.51 -30.39
N PRO A 466 6.78 -0.43 -30.54
CA PRO A 466 6.72 -1.40 -31.62
C PRO A 466 5.36 -2.14 -31.67
N ALA A 467 4.93 -2.51 -32.87
CA ALA A 467 3.56 -2.97 -33.13
C ALA A 467 3.17 -4.22 -32.33
N GLU A 468 4.15 -5.05 -31.95
CA GLU A 468 3.95 -6.23 -31.12
C GLU A 468 3.51 -5.90 -29.69
N TYR A 469 3.74 -4.68 -29.18
CA TYR A 469 3.31 -4.26 -27.84
C TYR A 469 1.84 -3.82 -27.81
N LYS A 470 1.22 -3.57 -28.96
CA LYS A 470 -0.16 -3.08 -29.01
C LYS A 470 -1.14 -4.14 -28.54
N GLY A 471 -1.94 -3.78 -27.54
CA GLY A 471 -2.88 -4.65 -26.86
C GLY A 471 -2.31 -5.40 -25.66
N ASP A 472 -0.99 -5.38 -25.45
CA ASP A 472 -0.37 -6.07 -24.32
C ASP A 472 -0.62 -5.34 -23.00
N ILE A 473 -0.46 -6.08 -21.90
CA ILE A 473 -0.59 -5.53 -20.55
C ILE A 473 0.78 -5.14 -20.03
N PHE A 474 0.88 -3.98 -19.37
CA PHE A 474 2.01 -3.61 -18.53
C PHE A 474 1.57 -3.54 -17.08
N ALA A 475 2.28 -4.20 -16.17
CA ALA A 475 1.94 -4.28 -14.76
C ALA A 475 3.13 -3.93 -13.85
N SER A 476 2.86 -3.23 -12.74
CA SER A 476 3.89 -2.89 -11.76
C SER A 476 3.97 -3.96 -10.68
N GLU A 477 5.18 -4.44 -10.44
CA GLU A 477 5.51 -5.41 -9.41
C GLU A 477 6.18 -4.64 -8.26
N HIS A 478 5.42 -4.32 -7.20
CA HIS A 478 5.83 -3.37 -6.15
C HIS A 478 6.99 -3.86 -5.27
N GLY A 479 7.24 -5.17 -5.32
CA GLY A 479 8.38 -5.83 -4.74
C GLY A 479 8.11 -6.51 -3.40
N SER A 480 8.75 -7.66 -3.22
CA SER A 480 8.51 -8.59 -2.12
C SER A 480 8.96 -8.07 -0.77
N TRP A 481 8.16 -8.40 0.26
CA TRP A 481 8.56 -8.36 1.66
C TRP A 481 8.68 -9.76 2.30
N ASN A 482 7.95 -10.76 1.79
CA ASN A 482 7.87 -12.11 2.35
C ASN A 482 8.74 -13.15 1.62
N LYS A 483 9.93 -12.74 1.17
CA LYS A 483 10.89 -13.60 0.44
C LYS A 483 12.32 -13.34 0.90
N ALA A 484 13.09 -14.40 1.14
CA ALA A 484 14.45 -14.29 1.69
C ALA A 484 15.36 -13.44 0.82
N THR A 485 15.45 -13.74 -0.48
CA THR A 485 16.07 -12.87 -1.48
C THR A 485 14.96 -12.22 -2.30
N ARG A 486 14.94 -10.90 -2.35
CA ARG A 486 13.78 -10.13 -2.84
C ARG A 486 13.56 -10.29 -4.36
N VAL A 487 12.32 -10.13 -4.80
CA VAL A 487 11.90 -10.21 -6.20
C VAL A 487 10.83 -9.14 -6.49
N GLY A 488 10.59 -8.82 -7.77
CA GLY A 488 9.73 -7.73 -8.19
C GLY A 488 10.52 -6.43 -8.18
N TYR A 489 9.92 -5.31 -7.79
CA TYR A 489 10.53 -3.99 -7.96
C TYR A 489 10.81 -3.71 -9.44
N GLU A 490 9.83 -4.00 -10.30
CA GLU A 490 9.94 -3.88 -11.74
C GLU A 490 8.58 -3.56 -12.38
N VAL A 491 8.59 -3.21 -13.66
CA VAL A 491 7.41 -3.29 -14.52
C VAL A 491 7.60 -4.47 -15.45
N ILE A 492 6.57 -5.31 -15.57
CA ILE A 492 6.53 -6.42 -16.52
C ILE A 492 5.58 -6.09 -17.67
N ARG A 493 5.77 -6.79 -18.79
CA ARG A 493 4.84 -6.88 -19.91
C ARG A 493 4.24 -8.28 -19.94
N VAL A 494 2.93 -8.40 -20.08
CA VAL A 494 2.25 -9.66 -20.39
C VAL A 494 1.82 -9.62 -21.86
N PRO A 495 2.45 -10.41 -22.73
CA PRO A 495 2.05 -10.51 -24.12
C PRO A 495 0.66 -11.15 -24.26
N LEU A 496 -0.25 -10.47 -24.95
CA LEU A 496 -1.54 -11.03 -25.38
C LEU A 496 -1.50 -11.51 -26.83
N HIS A 497 -0.34 -11.35 -27.49
CA HIS A 497 -0.08 -11.83 -28.85
C HIS A 497 -1.12 -11.33 -29.87
N GLN A 498 -1.69 -10.14 -29.62
CA GLN A 498 -2.79 -9.54 -30.40
C GLN A 498 -4.06 -10.39 -30.44
N THR A 499 -4.16 -11.45 -29.64
CA THR A 499 -5.32 -12.35 -29.55
C THR A 499 -6.34 -11.89 -28.51
N GLY A 500 -5.95 -11.00 -27.60
CA GLY A 500 -6.75 -10.59 -26.44
C GLY A 500 -6.66 -11.56 -25.26
N HIS A 501 -5.90 -12.65 -25.38
CA HIS A 501 -5.72 -13.66 -24.33
C HIS A 501 -4.24 -13.87 -24.02
N ALA A 502 -3.92 -14.07 -22.73
CA ALA A 502 -2.56 -14.30 -22.28
C ALA A 502 -2.14 -15.77 -22.50
N SER A 503 -0.85 -15.99 -22.73
CA SER A 503 -0.27 -17.33 -22.95
C SER A 503 0.40 -17.92 -21.68
N GLY A 504 0.26 -17.22 -20.55
CA GLY A 504 0.88 -17.55 -19.26
C GLY A 504 2.33 -17.09 -19.09
N GLU A 505 2.89 -16.40 -20.08
CA GLU A 505 4.22 -15.80 -19.99
C GLU A 505 4.15 -14.30 -19.68
N TYR A 506 5.23 -13.76 -19.14
CA TYR A 506 5.46 -12.33 -19.00
C TYR A 506 6.94 -12.01 -19.25
N GLU A 507 7.25 -10.76 -19.54
CA GLU A 507 8.57 -10.26 -19.89
C GLU A 507 8.95 -9.14 -18.92
N ASP A 508 10.15 -9.21 -18.33
CA ASP A 508 10.70 -8.08 -17.57
C ASP A 508 10.82 -6.88 -18.51
N PHE A 509 10.26 -5.73 -18.15
CA PHE A 509 10.25 -4.54 -19.00
C PHE A 509 11.06 -3.39 -18.41
N LEU A 510 10.74 -2.94 -17.20
CA LEU A 510 11.45 -1.85 -16.52
C LEU A 510 12.04 -2.34 -15.20
N THR A 511 13.36 -2.51 -15.11
CA THR A 511 14.02 -3.08 -13.91
C THR A 511 15.03 -2.11 -13.30
N GLY A 512 15.81 -2.57 -12.31
CA GLY A 512 16.96 -1.81 -11.78
C GLY A 512 16.66 -0.98 -10.54
N PHE A 513 15.48 -1.12 -9.94
CA PHE A 513 15.04 -0.39 -8.75
C PHE A 513 15.69 -0.84 -7.43
N VAL A 514 16.48 -1.91 -7.49
CA VAL A 514 17.21 -2.49 -6.34
C VAL A 514 18.71 -2.39 -6.60
N LEU A 515 19.46 -1.91 -5.60
CA LEU A 515 20.91 -1.86 -5.64
C LEU A 515 21.53 -3.26 -5.50
N PRO A 516 22.77 -3.47 -5.94
CA PRO A 516 23.44 -4.77 -5.76
C PRO A 516 23.53 -5.24 -4.29
N SER A 517 23.51 -4.31 -3.34
CA SER A 517 23.44 -4.59 -1.90
C SER A 517 22.09 -5.11 -1.42
N GLY A 518 21.08 -5.12 -2.29
CA GLY A 518 19.69 -5.40 -1.97
C GLY A 518 18.94 -4.20 -1.43
N GLN A 519 19.53 -3.02 -1.26
CA GLN A 519 18.77 -1.85 -0.85
C GLN A 519 17.84 -1.39 -1.98
N VAL A 520 16.62 -0.97 -1.63
CA VAL A 520 15.59 -0.62 -2.61
C VAL A 520 15.57 0.89 -2.76
N TRP A 521 15.63 1.42 -3.98
CA TRP A 521 15.55 2.87 -4.18
C TRP A 521 14.28 3.33 -4.90
N GLY A 522 13.54 2.40 -5.52
CA GLY A 522 12.22 2.66 -6.07
C GLY A 522 11.32 1.42 -5.99
N ARG A 523 10.01 1.66 -6.08
CA ARG A 523 8.94 0.67 -5.94
C ARG A 523 7.78 1.08 -6.86
N PRO A 524 7.69 0.52 -8.07
CA PRO A 524 6.68 0.92 -9.06
C PRO A 524 5.28 0.53 -8.59
N VAL A 525 4.28 1.39 -8.86
CA VAL A 525 2.89 1.19 -8.40
C VAL A 525 1.88 1.33 -9.54
N GLY A 526 1.70 2.54 -10.04
CA GLY A 526 0.65 2.94 -10.95
C GLY A 526 1.15 2.95 -12.38
N ILE A 527 0.33 2.52 -13.34
CA ILE A 527 0.68 2.51 -14.77
C ILE A 527 -0.45 3.14 -15.58
N THR A 528 -0.10 4.09 -16.44
CA THR A 528 -1.01 4.62 -17.45
C THR A 528 -0.24 5.06 -18.70
N LEU A 529 -0.96 5.44 -19.74
CA LEU A 529 -0.38 5.99 -20.97
C LEU A 529 -0.48 7.51 -20.97
N ALA A 530 0.60 8.21 -21.30
CA ALA A 530 0.55 9.63 -21.61
C ALA A 530 -0.05 9.88 -23.01
N PRO A 531 -0.53 11.11 -23.31
CA PRO A 531 -1.12 11.45 -24.62
C PRO A 531 -0.20 11.23 -25.82
N ASP A 532 1.12 11.29 -25.59
CA ASP A 532 2.13 11.05 -26.61
C ASP A 532 2.45 9.56 -26.84
N GLY A 533 1.71 8.65 -26.19
CA GLY A 533 1.84 7.20 -26.29
C GLY A 533 2.99 6.60 -25.47
N SER A 534 3.65 7.38 -24.62
CA SER A 534 4.61 6.87 -23.63
C SER A 534 3.90 6.23 -22.42
N LEU A 535 4.56 5.31 -21.75
CA LEU A 535 4.09 4.79 -20.46
C LEU A 535 4.53 5.71 -19.33
N LEU A 536 3.64 5.93 -18.37
CA LEU A 536 3.93 6.58 -17.10
C LEU A 536 3.84 5.56 -15.97
N VAL A 537 4.86 5.55 -15.12
CA VAL A 537 4.98 4.61 -13.98
C VAL A 537 5.20 5.41 -12.72
N SER A 538 4.24 5.42 -11.80
CA SER A 538 4.46 6.02 -10.48
C SER A 538 5.32 5.12 -9.60
N ASP A 539 6.09 5.74 -8.72
CA ASP A 539 7.04 5.06 -7.84
C ASP A 539 6.98 5.70 -6.46
N ASP A 540 6.43 4.97 -5.48
CA ASP A 540 6.31 5.47 -4.11
C ASP A 540 7.57 5.32 -3.26
N GLY A 541 8.53 4.51 -3.72
CA GLY A 541 9.86 4.41 -3.13
C GLY A 541 10.68 5.66 -3.39
N SER A 542 10.69 6.15 -4.63
CA SER A 542 11.42 7.36 -5.03
C SER A 542 10.57 8.64 -5.03
N ASN A 543 9.26 8.54 -4.77
CA ASN A 543 8.30 9.65 -4.82
C ASN A 543 8.31 10.39 -6.16
N SER A 544 8.27 9.62 -7.25
CA SER A 544 8.37 10.13 -8.61
C SER A 544 7.40 9.45 -9.57
N ILE A 545 7.31 9.98 -10.79
CA ILE A 545 6.72 9.30 -11.94
C ILE A 545 7.81 9.22 -13.01
N TRP A 546 8.00 8.02 -13.53
CA TRP A 546 8.88 7.71 -14.66
C TRP A 546 8.08 7.75 -15.96
N ARG A 547 8.69 8.27 -17.01
CA ARG A 547 8.18 8.22 -18.39
C ARG A 547 9.04 7.27 -19.21
N VAL A 548 8.42 6.30 -19.85
CA VAL A 548 9.09 5.33 -20.74
C VAL A 548 8.58 5.55 -22.15
N SER A 549 9.46 5.98 -23.05
CA SER A 549 9.12 6.29 -24.45
C SER A 549 9.97 5.49 -25.41
N TYR A 550 9.41 5.10 -26.55
CA TYR A 550 10.14 4.43 -27.60
C TYR A 550 10.83 5.45 -28.52
N THR A 551 12.12 5.24 -28.77
CA THR A 551 12.96 6.10 -29.61
C THR A 551 13.54 5.38 -30.82
N GLY A 552 13.45 4.04 -30.86
CA GLY A 552 13.96 3.20 -31.94
C GLY A 552 15.48 3.17 -32.07
N LYS A 553 16.22 3.66 -31.06
CA LYS A 553 17.68 3.78 -31.06
C LYS A 553 18.35 2.91 -30.01
#